data_AF-A0A9P3FXD4-F1
#
_entry.id   AF-A0A9P3FXD4-F1
#
_cell.length_a   1.000
_cell.length_b   1.000
_cell.length_c   1.000
_cell.angle_alpha   90.00
_cell.angle_beta   90.00
_cell.angle_gamma   90.00
#
_symmetry.space_group_name_H-M   'P 1'
#
loop_
_entity.id
_entity.type
_entity.pdbx_description
1 polymer ?
#
loop_
_entity_poly.entity_id
_entity_poly.type
_entity_poly.pdbx_seq_one_letter_code
_entity_poly.pdbx_strand_id
1 'polypeptide(L)'
;MPSRLSFKDGAVVVSLQKSVESITLRIVGVDGSGLAVLGNVALPSNVTILKSTCSAAGFLSILTPAGEWYCFQIEYGETSTFTVASVSTPVTLRNLSFSSEATHSFSGEISILSLGSSHVLLAGVSSATPPELVFLLWDLQYSVVLASRTLPIPSTITRTKKQGIRLQLSGSTGGPQQAILILSPASAPAIANGDSGLHSMTDDSAQRSSVLAIPLAVPASSSVANALGKTSATEKWTVHAATNVSQANLSSTNLEAAQVKLLRAMRTAMEQKRVEAADELFFDWVAQQETGKTSASRASAKPILGYQFVKQVLEILLRTPKNATTDIPYSPKVMRHLMQQRCVSAGMIEGGLFAALRLRNDWESMMLALKTVIDVPESDVAVLLQSSAAAARRTQSDENAMQVDAAADSSVPALSSVLALCTTYTMSAPALRLAIRQHLSDAAELTAVLQVLHQWINTWCAEDVALLPERTKKDLHGALVPVLEQKQKGTLPPLDKVLAFLQTLLDSSFLTFLTYPPSHPILRDIFSHLEPELDFTDDVEQLRGPLEPFVRAHSKAVHEAAHGVQKPDLKIDWRKRRKDAHEQAGMAVGVYQIEELVL
;
A
#
# COMPACT_ATOMS: atom_id res chain seq x y z
N MET A 1 -1.26 -21.77 28.86
CA MET A 1 -1.55 -22.98 29.66
C MET A 1 -2.30 -22.50 30.89
N PRO A 2 -3.37 -23.20 31.32
CA PRO A 2 -3.99 -22.88 32.60
C PRO A 2 -2.87 -22.88 33.63
N SER A 3 -2.76 -21.76 34.34
CA SER A 3 -1.89 -21.64 35.49
C SER A 3 -2.01 -22.90 36.33
N ARG A 4 -0.85 -23.42 36.76
CA ARG A 4 -0.56 -24.53 37.70
C ARG A 4 -1.57 -24.72 38.85
N LEU A 5 -2.85 -24.92 38.58
CA LEU A 5 -3.92 -24.86 39.58
C LEU A 5 -4.46 -26.24 39.99
N SER A 6 -4.03 -27.34 39.36
CA SER A 6 -4.37 -28.69 39.84
C SER A 6 -3.20 -29.66 40.03
N PHE A 7 -2.06 -29.45 39.38
CA PHE A 7 -0.88 -30.32 39.55
C PHE A 7 0.32 -29.51 40.02
N LYS A 8 0.54 -29.48 41.34
CA LYS A 8 1.71 -28.81 41.93
C LYS A 8 3.03 -29.55 41.63
N ASP A 9 2.96 -30.87 41.38
CA ASP A 9 4.12 -31.76 41.13
C ASP A 9 3.94 -32.68 39.89
N GLY A 10 3.36 -32.17 38.80
CA GLY A 10 3.08 -32.97 37.59
C GLY A 10 3.63 -32.39 36.29
N ALA A 11 3.68 -33.21 35.24
CA ALA A 11 4.00 -32.82 33.87
C ALA A 11 2.73 -32.87 33.01
N VAL A 12 2.59 -31.94 32.06
CA VAL A 12 1.49 -31.98 31.07
C VAL A 12 2.07 -32.42 29.74
N VAL A 13 1.52 -33.51 29.21
CA VAL A 13 1.87 -34.05 27.89
C VAL A 13 0.77 -33.70 26.91
N VAL A 14 1.15 -33.05 25.82
CA VAL A 14 0.28 -32.75 24.69
C VAL A 14 0.66 -33.66 23.54
N SER A 15 -0.27 -34.52 23.11
CA SER A 15 -0.06 -35.45 21.99
C SER A 15 -1.04 -35.17 20.86
N LEU A 16 -0.55 -35.29 19.62
CA LEU A 16 -1.36 -35.17 18.41
C LEU A 16 -1.65 -36.59 17.91
N GLN A 17 -2.93 -36.95 17.89
CA GLN A 17 -3.39 -38.23 17.40
C GLN A 17 -4.14 -38.03 16.07
N LYS A 18 -3.58 -38.60 15.00
CA LYS A 18 -4.22 -38.60 13.68
C LYS A 18 -5.17 -39.79 13.57
N SER A 19 -6.46 -39.50 13.40
CA SER A 19 -7.48 -40.45 12.94
C SER A 19 -7.62 -40.35 11.41
N VAL A 20 -8.39 -41.25 10.81
CA VAL A 20 -8.65 -41.26 9.35
C VAL A 20 -9.31 -39.95 8.89
N GLU A 21 -10.22 -39.41 9.71
CA GLU A 21 -11.07 -38.27 9.35
C GLU A 21 -10.74 -36.97 10.07
N SER A 22 -9.89 -37.00 11.10
CA SER A 22 -9.58 -35.81 11.90
C SER A 22 -8.28 -35.96 12.69
N ILE A 23 -7.72 -34.83 13.12
CA ILE A 23 -6.60 -34.78 14.06
C ILE A 23 -7.13 -34.31 15.40
N THR A 24 -6.85 -35.09 16.42
CA THR A 24 -7.26 -34.80 17.79
C THR A 24 -6.03 -34.48 18.63
N LEU A 25 -6.11 -33.36 19.34
CA LEU A 25 -5.15 -32.95 20.36
C LEU A 25 -5.57 -33.58 21.68
N ARG A 26 -4.74 -34.45 22.24
CA ARG A 26 -4.97 -35.10 23.52
C ARG A 26 -4.04 -34.52 24.57
N ILE A 27 -4.61 -34.01 25.65
CA ILE A 27 -3.89 -33.37 26.75
C ILE A 27 -3.97 -34.30 27.95
N VAL A 28 -2.81 -34.76 28.44
CA VAL A 28 -2.70 -35.72 29.54
C VAL A 28 -1.85 -35.11 30.65
N GLY A 29 -2.37 -35.09 31.86
CA GLY A 29 -1.63 -34.77 33.07
C GLY A 29 -0.94 -36.03 33.58
N VAL A 30 0.33 -35.89 33.92
CA VAL A 30 1.14 -36.93 34.55
C VAL A 30 1.50 -36.44 35.94
N ASP A 31 1.09 -37.18 36.96
CA ASP A 31 1.45 -36.89 38.35
C ASP A 31 1.92 -38.16 39.07
N GLY A 32 2.19 -38.05 40.37
CA GLY A 32 2.58 -39.21 41.18
C GLY A 32 1.49 -40.29 41.30
N SER A 33 0.25 -39.99 40.92
CA SER A 33 -0.89 -40.92 40.97
C SER A 33 -1.16 -41.61 39.63
N GLY A 34 -0.60 -41.13 38.52
CA GLY A 34 -0.62 -41.78 37.21
C GLY A 34 -0.87 -40.82 36.05
N LEU A 35 -1.46 -41.36 34.97
CA LEU A 35 -1.82 -40.62 33.76
C LEU A 35 -3.32 -40.28 33.79
N ALA A 36 -3.66 -38.99 33.84
CA ALA A 36 -5.03 -38.50 33.78
C ALA A 36 -5.26 -37.74 32.47
N VAL A 37 -6.28 -38.13 31.69
CA VAL A 37 -6.66 -37.37 30.48
C VAL A 37 -7.38 -36.10 30.92
N LEU A 38 -6.79 -34.94 30.61
CA LEU A 38 -7.34 -33.63 30.96
C LEU A 38 -8.33 -33.13 29.90
N GLY A 39 -8.11 -33.47 28.64
CA GLY A 39 -9.04 -33.10 27.58
C GLY A 39 -8.61 -33.60 26.20
N ASN A 40 -9.59 -33.63 25.29
CA ASN A 40 -9.40 -33.93 23.87
C ASN A 40 -10.04 -32.81 23.06
N VAL A 41 -9.31 -32.26 22.07
CA VAL A 41 -9.81 -31.20 21.20
C VAL A 41 -9.58 -31.57 19.75
N ALA A 42 -10.60 -31.49 18.91
CA ALA A 42 -10.44 -31.67 17.47
C ALA A 42 -9.80 -30.41 16.86
N LEU A 43 -8.77 -30.59 16.04
CA LEU A 43 -8.20 -29.49 15.27
C LEU A 43 -9.09 -29.16 14.06
N PRO A 44 -9.23 -27.88 13.69
CA PRO A 44 -10.15 -27.44 12.65
C PRO A 44 -9.77 -27.86 11.21
N SER A 45 -8.67 -28.60 11.01
CA SER A 45 -8.14 -28.89 9.67
C SER A 45 -7.54 -30.30 9.53
N ASN A 46 -7.85 -30.95 8.39
CA ASN A 46 -7.32 -32.26 8.00
C ASN A 46 -5.91 -32.13 7.40
N VAL A 47 -4.95 -31.80 8.26
CA VAL A 47 -3.59 -31.43 7.85
C VAL A 47 -2.61 -32.60 7.98
N THR A 48 -1.75 -32.81 6.99
CA THR A 48 -0.63 -33.74 7.14
C THR A 48 0.46 -33.09 8.00
N ILE A 49 0.79 -33.72 9.13
CA ILE A 49 1.80 -33.21 10.08
C ILE A 49 3.18 -33.70 9.65
N LEU A 50 4.08 -32.76 9.35
CA LEU A 50 5.52 -33.05 9.17
C LEU A 50 6.26 -32.94 10.51
N LYS A 51 6.08 -31.81 11.20
CA LYS A 51 6.63 -31.54 12.53
C LYS A 51 5.63 -30.77 13.37
N SER A 52 5.69 -30.96 14.68
CA SER A 52 4.90 -30.17 15.64
C SER A 52 5.74 -29.86 16.88
N THR A 53 5.42 -28.73 17.52
CA THR A 53 5.99 -28.33 18.81
C THR A 53 4.93 -27.59 19.61
N CYS A 54 4.95 -27.72 20.94
CA CYS A 54 4.02 -27.03 21.81
C CYS A 54 4.79 -26.27 22.89
N SER A 55 4.48 -24.99 23.04
CA SER A 55 5.10 -24.13 24.03
C SER A 55 4.44 -24.29 25.41
N ALA A 56 5.19 -23.95 26.46
CA ALA A 56 4.66 -23.92 27.83
C ALA A 56 3.54 -22.86 28.01
N ALA A 57 3.51 -21.82 27.18
CA ALA A 57 2.42 -20.86 27.17
C ALA A 57 1.13 -21.41 26.50
N GLY A 58 1.19 -22.58 25.84
CA GLY A 58 0.05 -23.21 25.18
C GLY A 58 -0.06 -22.88 23.69
N PHE A 59 1.01 -22.40 23.06
CA PHE A 59 1.04 -22.23 21.60
C PHE A 59 1.50 -23.54 20.95
N LEU A 60 0.65 -24.10 20.10
CA LEU A 60 0.89 -25.29 19.31
C LEU A 60 1.22 -24.87 17.88
N SER A 61 2.39 -25.27 17.39
CA SER A 61 2.84 -24.99 16.03
C SER A 61 2.92 -26.28 15.24
N ILE A 62 2.29 -26.32 14.06
CA ILE A 62 2.23 -27.49 13.19
C ILE A 62 2.74 -27.10 11.81
N LEU A 63 3.75 -27.80 11.33
CA LEU A 63 4.31 -27.63 10.00
C LEU A 63 3.90 -28.81 9.11
N THR A 64 3.50 -28.53 7.88
CA THR A 64 3.08 -29.53 6.90
C THR A 64 4.18 -29.88 5.89
N PRO A 65 4.09 -31.04 5.22
CA PRO A 65 4.96 -31.37 4.09
C PRO A 65 4.87 -30.37 2.93
N ALA A 66 3.72 -29.70 2.76
CA ALA A 66 3.53 -28.68 1.73
C ALA A 66 4.21 -27.33 2.08
N GLY A 67 4.84 -27.22 3.26
CA GLY A 67 5.45 -25.99 3.73
C GLY A 67 4.46 -25.01 4.36
N GLU A 68 3.22 -25.42 4.62
CA GLU A 68 2.25 -24.60 5.35
C GLU A 68 2.52 -24.71 6.85
N TRP A 69 2.48 -23.57 7.54
CA TRP A 69 2.76 -23.48 8.96
C TRP A 69 1.56 -22.89 9.69
N TYR A 70 0.96 -23.71 10.56
CA TYR A 70 -0.18 -23.37 11.38
C TYR A 70 0.25 -23.07 12.82
N CYS A 71 -0.39 -22.09 13.43
CA CYS A 71 -0.20 -21.72 14.83
C CYS A 71 -1.56 -21.68 15.53
N PHE A 72 -1.67 -22.45 16.60
CA PHE A 72 -2.87 -22.57 17.41
C PHE A 72 -2.57 -22.21 18.87
N GLN A 73 -3.54 -21.63 19.55
CA GLN A 73 -3.49 -21.34 20.98
C GLN A 73 -4.46 -22.26 21.71
N ILE A 74 -3.93 -23.00 22.68
CA ILE A 74 -4.69 -23.89 23.55
C ILE A 74 -5.14 -23.07 24.76
N GLU A 75 -6.44 -22.86 24.84
CA GLU A 75 -7.08 -22.14 25.95
C GLU A 75 -7.84 -23.12 26.82
N TYR A 76 -7.90 -22.81 28.11
CA TYR A 76 -8.67 -23.56 29.09
C TYR A 76 -9.80 -22.66 29.56
N GLY A 77 -11.03 -22.99 29.13
CA GLY A 77 -12.21 -22.20 29.44
C GLY A 77 -12.76 -22.48 30.85
N GLU A 78 -13.65 -21.61 31.31
CA GLU A 78 -14.32 -21.71 32.63
C GLU A 78 -15.12 -23.01 32.78
N THR A 79 -15.57 -23.61 31.68
CA THR A 79 -16.33 -24.87 31.64
C THR A 79 -15.47 -26.12 31.79
N SER A 80 -14.22 -26.00 32.24
CA SER A 80 -13.25 -27.11 32.36
C SER A 80 -12.92 -27.85 31.07
N THR A 81 -13.27 -27.26 29.92
CA THR A 81 -13.00 -27.78 28.57
C THR A 81 -11.86 -27.01 27.92
N PHE A 82 -11.00 -27.73 27.21
CA PHE A 82 -9.97 -27.11 26.38
C PHE A 82 -10.56 -26.68 25.04
N THR A 83 -10.20 -25.49 24.60
CA THR A 83 -10.52 -24.98 23.26
C THR A 83 -9.21 -24.67 22.52
N VAL A 84 -9.27 -24.74 21.19
CA VAL A 84 -8.13 -24.42 20.33
C VAL A 84 -8.55 -23.34 19.36
N ALA A 85 -7.87 -22.20 19.41
CA ALA A 85 -8.09 -21.07 18.50
C ALA A 85 -6.92 -20.93 17.53
N SER A 86 -7.19 -20.61 16.26
CA SER A 86 -6.14 -20.27 15.30
C SER A 86 -5.62 -18.86 15.62
N VAL A 87 -4.31 -18.71 15.80
CA VAL A 87 -3.72 -17.41 16.19
C VAL A 87 -3.47 -16.53 14.98
N SER A 88 -3.10 -17.14 13.86
CA SER A 88 -2.74 -16.45 12.63
C SER A 88 -3.19 -17.26 11.40
N THR A 89 -3.18 -16.60 10.23
CA THR A 89 -3.39 -17.28 8.95
C THR A 89 -2.17 -18.16 8.64
N PRO A 90 -2.37 -19.35 8.06
CA PRO A 90 -1.27 -20.25 7.75
C PRO A 90 -0.22 -19.59 6.84
N VAL A 91 1.05 -19.80 7.16
CA VAL A 91 2.18 -19.24 6.39
C VAL A 91 2.78 -20.30 5.49
N THR A 92 2.93 -20.02 4.20
CA THR A 92 3.59 -20.93 3.26
C THR A 92 5.07 -20.59 3.12
N LEU A 93 5.93 -21.53 3.53
CA LEU A 93 7.37 -21.40 3.49
C LEU A 93 7.93 -21.70 2.09
N ARG A 94 9.00 -20.97 1.70
CA ARG A 94 9.78 -21.20 0.48
C ARG A 94 11.28 -21.27 0.77
N ASN A 95 12.05 -21.68 -0.24
CA ASN A 95 13.53 -21.74 -0.22
C ASN A 95 14.13 -22.77 0.76
N LEU A 96 13.33 -23.73 1.22
CA LEU A 96 13.77 -24.83 2.07
C LEU A 96 13.63 -26.15 1.32
N SER A 97 14.54 -27.08 1.56
CA SER A 97 14.64 -28.32 0.79
C SER A 97 13.44 -29.26 0.96
N PHE A 98 12.82 -29.26 2.14
CA PHE A 98 11.68 -30.14 2.43
C PHE A 98 10.40 -29.75 1.68
N SER A 99 10.29 -28.49 1.22
CA SER A 99 9.10 -27.97 0.54
C SER A 99 9.11 -28.24 -0.98
N SER A 100 10.12 -28.95 -1.49
CA SER A 100 10.18 -29.32 -2.91
C SER A 100 9.28 -30.54 -3.17
N GLU A 101 8.22 -30.36 -3.98
CA GLU A 101 7.25 -31.40 -4.35
C GLU A 101 7.89 -32.66 -4.97
N ALA A 102 9.12 -32.57 -5.47
CA ALA A 102 9.75 -33.62 -6.26
C ALA A 102 10.24 -34.84 -5.44
N THR A 103 10.41 -34.75 -4.11
CA THR A 103 11.01 -35.85 -3.32
C THR A 103 10.63 -35.85 -1.84
N HIS A 104 9.89 -36.85 -1.38
CA HIS A 104 9.65 -37.12 0.06
C HIS A 104 10.94 -37.43 0.87
N SER A 105 12.07 -37.64 0.18
CA SER A 105 13.35 -38.03 0.75
C SER A 105 14.00 -36.99 1.69
N PHE A 106 13.51 -35.75 1.72
CA PHE A 106 14.07 -34.65 2.52
C PHE A 106 13.19 -34.21 3.71
N SER A 107 12.18 -34.99 4.08
CA SER A 107 11.30 -34.71 5.24
C SER A 107 12.06 -34.57 6.58
N GLY A 108 13.25 -35.16 6.68
CA GLY A 108 14.13 -35.05 7.85
C GLY A 108 14.95 -33.76 7.92
N GLU A 109 15.02 -32.96 6.84
CA GLU A 109 15.86 -31.77 6.74
C GLU A 109 15.24 -30.51 7.38
N ILE A 110 14.30 -30.71 8.31
CA ILE A 110 13.67 -29.64 9.07
C ILE A 110 13.38 -30.06 10.50
N SER A 111 13.57 -29.11 11.41
CA SER A 111 13.23 -29.23 12.82
C SER A 111 12.69 -27.90 13.33
N ILE A 112 11.72 -27.96 14.25
CA ILE A 112 11.12 -26.78 14.88
C ILE A 112 11.18 -26.93 16.39
N LEU A 113 11.35 -25.82 17.11
CA LEU A 113 11.43 -25.77 18.56
C LEU A 113 10.71 -24.52 19.08
N SER A 114 9.68 -24.71 19.90
CA SER A 114 8.96 -23.60 20.54
C SER A 114 9.82 -22.98 21.66
N LEU A 115 9.88 -21.65 21.71
CA LEU A 115 10.76 -20.89 22.62
C LEU A 115 10.02 -20.19 23.78
N GLY A 116 8.82 -20.64 24.10
CA GLY A 116 8.06 -20.18 25.28
C GLY A 116 6.68 -19.62 24.93
N SER A 117 6.60 -18.56 24.12
CA SER A 117 5.36 -17.95 23.63
C SER A 117 5.01 -18.45 22.22
N SER A 118 4.54 -17.57 21.33
CA SER A 118 4.38 -17.72 19.88
C SER A 118 5.70 -17.71 19.10
N HIS A 119 6.84 -17.56 19.77
CA HIS A 119 8.16 -17.64 19.14
C HIS A 119 8.58 -19.09 18.86
N VAL A 120 9.03 -19.35 17.63
CA VAL A 120 9.51 -20.67 17.22
C VAL A 120 10.84 -20.56 16.48
N LEU A 121 11.80 -21.38 16.88
CA LEU A 121 13.03 -21.57 16.11
C LEU A 121 12.81 -22.67 15.07
N LEU A 122 13.03 -22.34 13.80
CA LEU A 122 13.07 -23.29 12.71
C LEU A 122 14.53 -23.48 12.28
N ALA A 123 14.98 -24.73 12.23
CA ALA A 123 16.21 -25.12 11.55
C ALA A 123 15.87 -25.94 10.32
N GLY A 124 16.41 -25.56 9.17
CA GLY A 124 16.16 -26.23 7.89
C GLY A 124 17.37 -26.18 6.98
N VAL A 125 17.36 -26.98 5.92
CA VAL A 125 18.36 -26.90 4.85
C VAL A 125 17.79 -26.05 3.71
N SER A 126 18.58 -25.10 3.22
CA SER A 126 18.23 -24.25 2.08
C SER A 126 18.17 -25.05 0.78
N SER A 127 17.27 -24.66 -0.11
CA SER A 127 17.22 -25.17 -1.50
C SER A 127 18.27 -24.54 -2.42
N ALA A 128 19.10 -23.61 -1.91
CA ALA A 128 20.17 -22.98 -2.67
C ALA A 128 21.30 -23.96 -3.05
N THR A 129 22.09 -23.58 -4.05
CA THR A 129 23.31 -24.28 -4.48
C THR A 129 24.51 -23.35 -4.28
N PRO A 130 25.40 -23.59 -3.30
CA PRO A 130 25.46 -24.76 -2.40
C PRO A 130 24.38 -24.74 -1.30
N PRO A 131 24.01 -25.91 -0.76
CA PRO A 131 23.04 -25.99 0.32
C PRO A 131 23.64 -25.54 1.65
N GLU A 132 22.90 -24.68 2.34
CA GLU A 132 23.28 -24.12 3.62
C GLU A 132 22.27 -24.51 4.69
N LEU A 133 22.74 -24.57 5.93
CA LEU A 133 21.88 -24.73 7.08
C LEU A 133 21.34 -23.36 7.50
N VAL A 134 20.02 -23.26 7.64
CA VAL A 134 19.30 -22.02 7.92
C VAL A 134 18.63 -22.11 9.27
N PHE A 135 18.80 -21.07 10.08
CA PHE A 135 18.09 -20.84 11.32
C PHE A 135 17.19 -19.61 11.17
N LEU A 136 15.90 -19.78 11.46
CA LEU A 136 14.91 -18.72 11.42
C LEU A 136 14.21 -18.64 12.77
N LEU A 137 14.31 -17.48 13.41
CA LEU A 137 13.52 -17.15 14.59
C LEU A 137 12.22 -16.50 14.13
N TRP A 138 11.11 -17.21 14.27
CA TRP A 138 9.78 -16.76 13.86
C TRP A 138 8.98 -16.25 15.04
N ASP A 139 8.23 -15.18 14.81
CA ASP A 139 7.06 -14.83 15.58
C ASP A 139 5.82 -15.24 14.78
N LEU A 140 5.16 -16.33 15.18
CA LEU A 140 4.01 -16.87 14.46
C LEU A 140 2.72 -16.08 14.71
N GLN A 141 2.67 -15.22 15.73
CA GLN A 141 1.49 -14.38 15.97
C GLN A 141 1.39 -13.29 14.90
N TYR A 142 2.53 -12.70 14.51
CA TYR A 142 2.61 -11.70 13.45
C TYR A 142 3.08 -12.26 12.10
N SER A 143 3.37 -13.57 12.03
CA SER A 143 3.88 -14.25 10.83
C SER A 143 5.15 -13.62 10.25
N VAL A 144 6.09 -13.22 11.13
CA VAL A 144 7.30 -12.46 10.77
C VAL A 144 8.57 -13.18 11.25
N VAL A 145 9.64 -13.10 10.45
CA VAL A 145 10.98 -13.54 10.83
C VAL A 145 11.69 -12.44 11.61
N LEU A 146 11.98 -12.68 12.88
CA LEU A 146 12.71 -11.74 13.74
C LEU A 146 14.22 -11.75 13.47
N ALA A 147 14.78 -12.95 13.26
CA ALA A 147 16.20 -13.14 12.98
C ALA A 147 16.44 -14.32 12.04
N SER A 148 17.47 -14.21 11.22
CA SER A 148 17.90 -15.22 10.24
C SER A 148 19.41 -15.39 10.32
N ARG A 149 19.87 -16.64 10.33
CA ARG A 149 21.30 -17.00 10.25
C ARG A 149 21.46 -18.18 9.31
N THR A 150 22.51 -18.15 8.49
CA THR A 150 22.92 -19.28 7.67
C THR A 150 24.31 -19.76 8.07
N LEU A 151 24.54 -21.07 8.02
CA LEU A 151 25.81 -21.72 8.26
C LEU A 151 26.09 -22.74 7.14
N PRO A 152 27.35 -22.92 6.72
CA PRO A 152 27.70 -24.00 5.82
C PRO A 152 27.46 -25.36 6.50
N ILE A 153 27.02 -26.35 5.73
CA ILE A 153 26.90 -27.72 6.22
C ILE A 153 28.32 -28.27 6.47
N PRO A 154 28.61 -28.84 7.65
CA PRO A 154 29.92 -29.44 7.93
C PRO A 154 30.27 -30.51 6.90
N SER A 155 31.49 -30.48 6.37
CA SER A 155 31.97 -31.45 5.36
C SER A 155 31.94 -32.91 5.82
N THR A 156 31.86 -33.13 7.14
CA THR A 156 31.71 -34.46 7.74
C THR A 156 30.34 -35.10 7.50
N ILE A 157 29.34 -34.34 7.01
CA ILE A 157 27.99 -34.83 6.74
C ILE A 157 27.72 -34.72 5.24
N THR A 158 27.66 -35.87 4.57
CA THR A 158 27.42 -35.93 3.14
C THR A 158 25.92 -35.86 2.84
N ARG A 159 25.50 -34.79 2.14
CA ARG A 159 24.16 -34.68 1.56
C ARG A 159 24.23 -35.12 0.11
N THR A 160 23.45 -36.13 -0.28
CA THR A 160 23.35 -36.57 -1.68
C THR A 160 21.96 -36.27 -2.23
N LYS A 161 21.79 -36.37 -3.55
CA LYS A 161 20.47 -36.19 -4.19
C LYS A 161 19.41 -37.19 -3.69
N LYS A 162 19.82 -38.32 -3.10
CA LYS A 162 18.93 -39.37 -2.62
C LYS A 162 18.85 -39.46 -1.09
N GLN A 163 19.82 -38.91 -0.38
CA GLN A 163 19.96 -39.04 1.08
C GLN A 163 20.12 -37.65 1.70
N GLY A 164 19.11 -37.26 2.48
CA GLY A 164 19.09 -35.99 3.19
C GLY A 164 19.84 -36.01 4.52
N ILE A 165 19.79 -34.88 5.21
CA ILE A 165 20.31 -34.73 6.58
C ILE A 165 19.13 -34.75 7.55
N ARG A 166 19.24 -35.49 8.66
CA ARG A 166 18.26 -35.44 9.73
C ARG A 166 18.62 -34.33 10.71
N LEU A 167 17.69 -33.39 10.90
CA LEU A 167 17.80 -32.28 11.84
C LEU A 167 16.97 -32.57 13.10
N GLN A 168 17.57 -32.39 14.27
CA GLN A 168 16.87 -32.44 15.54
C GLN A 168 17.27 -31.26 16.42
N LEU A 169 16.32 -30.35 16.66
CA LEU A 169 16.44 -29.28 17.64
C LEU A 169 15.96 -29.75 19.01
N SER A 170 16.68 -29.35 20.05
CA SER A 170 16.28 -29.54 21.43
C SER A 170 16.75 -28.34 22.25
N GLY A 171 15.92 -27.85 23.16
CA GLY A 171 16.29 -26.72 24.00
C GLY A 171 15.50 -26.71 25.31
N SER A 172 16.05 -26.03 26.30
CA SER A 172 15.37 -25.83 27.59
C SER A 172 14.56 -24.54 27.55
N THR A 173 13.29 -24.62 27.95
CA THR A 173 12.36 -23.48 28.02
C THR A 173 12.49 -22.67 29.31
N GLY A 174 13.36 -23.08 30.26
CA GLY A 174 13.45 -22.49 31.60
C GLY A 174 14.82 -22.00 32.05
N GLY A 175 15.83 -21.97 31.17
CA GLY A 175 17.23 -21.62 31.49
C GLY A 175 17.89 -20.73 30.43
N PRO A 176 19.22 -20.47 30.53
CA PRO A 176 19.93 -19.63 29.56
C PRO A 176 19.67 -20.14 28.15
N GLN A 177 19.17 -19.23 27.31
CA GLN A 177 18.53 -19.50 26.02
C GLN A 177 19.53 -20.09 25.02
N GLN A 178 19.75 -21.40 25.09
CA GLN A 178 20.55 -22.16 24.14
C GLN A 178 19.69 -23.27 23.56
N ALA A 179 19.71 -23.41 22.25
CA ALA A 179 19.19 -24.59 21.56
C ALA A 179 20.37 -25.43 21.06
N ILE A 180 20.20 -26.74 21.09
CA ILE A 180 21.14 -27.70 20.55
C ILE A 180 20.53 -28.26 19.28
N LEU A 181 21.27 -28.16 18.18
CA LEU A 181 20.94 -28.81 16.93
C LEU A 181 21.84 -30.02 16.74
N ILE A 182 21.22 -31.18 16.54
CA ILE A 182 21.91 -32.42 16.18
C ILE A 182 21.69 -32.65 14.68
N LEU A 183 22.81 -32.81 13.97
CA LEU A 183 22.87 -33.15 12.57
C LEU A 183 23.30 -34.61 12.45
N SER A 184 22.46 -35.47 11.89
CA SER A 184 22.81 -36.86 11.61
C SER A 184 22.58 -37.21 10.14
N PRO A 185 23.42 -38.08 9.55
CA PRO A 185 23.16 -38.60 8.21
C PRO A 185 21.86 -39.41 8.23
N ALA A 186 20.98 -39.22 7.24
CA ALA A 186 19.77 -40.03 7.15
C ALA A 186 20.13 -41.47 6.80
N SER A 187 20.16 -42.40 7.75
CA SER A 187 20.48 -43.80 7.49
C SER A 187 19.59 -44.38 6.38
N ALA A 188 20.18 -45.04 5.38
CA ALA A 188 19.42 -45.80 4.40
C ALA A 188 18.52 -46.83 5.13
N PRO A 189 17.30 -47.10 4.64
CA PRO A 189 16.48 -48.17 5.22
C PRO A 189 17.26 -49.48 5.07
N ALA A 190 17.64 -50.07 6.20
CA ALA A 190 18.18 -51.42 6.24
C ALA A 190 17.14 -52.34 5.60
N ILE A 191 17.47 -52.91 4.45
CA ILE A 191 16.66 -53.94 3.82
C ILE A 191 16.60 -55.10 4.82
N ALA A 192 15.45 -55.25 5.47
CA ALA A 192 15.12 -56.40 6.26
C ALA A 192 14.90 -57.59 5.32
N ASN A 193 15.99 -58.16 4.81
CA ASN A 193 16.02 -59.52 4.31
C ASN A 193 17.37 -60.08 4.73
N GLY A 194 17.33 -60.99 5.69
CA GLY A 194 18.51 -61.70 6.16
C GLY A 194 19.09 -62.51 5.02
N ASP A 195 20.14 -61.97 4.40
CA ASP A 195 21.11 -62.81 3.73
C ASP A 195 22.50 -62.26 4.04
N SER A 196 23.20 -63.04 4.85
CA SER A 196 24.59 -62.87 5.21
C SER A 196 25.46 -62.99 3.97
N GLY A 197 25.79 -61.85 3.36
CA GLY A 197 26.71 -61.76 2.23
C GLY A 197 27.86 -60.80 2.55
N LEU A 198 29.02 -61.38 2.87
CA LEU A 198 30.34 -60.73 2.83
C LEU A 198 30.45 -59.81 1.61
N HIS A 199 30.78 -58.53 1.82
CA HIS A 199 31.67 -57.67 1.01
C HIS A 199 31.27 -56.19 1.11
N SER A 200 31.91 -55.47 2.05
CA SER A 200 32.55 -54.16 1.81
C SER A 200 33.11 -53.64 3.14
N MET A 201 34.36 -54.03 3.45
CA MET A 201 35.10 -53.57 4.63
C MET A 201 36.04 -52.39 4.31
N THR A 202 35.77 -51.64 3.26
CA THR A 202 36.60 -50.48 2.87
C THR A 202 35.68 -49.32 2.53
N ASP A 203 35.68 -48.30 3.40
CA ASP A 203 34.90 -47.04 3.37
C ASP A 203 33.60 -47.00 4.17
N ASP A 204 33.60 -47.67 5.34
CA ASP A 204 32.75 -47.28 6.48
C ASP A 204 33.28 -45.96 7.07
N SER A 205 33.23 -44.88 6.27
CA SER A 205 33.48 -43.52 6.74
C SER A 205 32.45 -43.24 7.84
N ALA A 206 32.93 -43.32 9.08
CA ALA A 206 32.11 -43.23 10.29
C ALA A 206 31.01 -42.19 10.14
N GLN A 207 29.74 -42.62 10.18
CA GLN A 207 28.58 -41.74 10.19
C GLN A 207 28.65 -40.84 11.43
N ARG A 208 29.33 -39.70 11.30
CA ARG A 208 29.54 -38.75 12.39
C ARG A 208 28.33 -37.83 12.47
N SER A 209 27.74 -37.77 13.65
CA SER A 209 26.76 -36.73 13.96
C SER A 209 27.48 -35.47 14.42
N SER A 210 27.01 -34.31 13.99
CA SER A 210 27.53 -33.01 14.45
C SER A 210 26.52 -32.37 15.39
N VAL A 211 27.02 -31.80 16.49
CA VAL A 211 26.19 -31.12 17.50
C VAL A 211 26.58 -29.65 17.50
N LEU A 212 25.61 -28.78 17.27
CA LEU A 212 25.77 -27.33 17.22
C LEU A 212 25.01 -26.70 18.40
N ALA A 213 25.71 -25.89 19.19
CA ALA A 213 25.09 -25.06 20.21
C ALA A 213 24.72 -23.69 19.60
N ILE A 214 23.45 -23.33 19.67
CA ILE A 214 22.88 -22.11 19.11
C ILE A 214 22.53 -21.19 20.28
N PRO A 215 23.29 -20.09 20.49
CA PRO A 215 22.90 -19.07 21.45
C PRO A 215 21.68 -18.31 20.91
N LEU A 216 20.66 -18.17 21.75
CA LEU A 216 19.40 -17.51 21.41
C LEU A 216 19.17 -16.33 22.36
N ALA A 217 18.57 -15.28 21.82
CA ALA A 217 18.07 -14.13 22.58
C ALA A 217 16.63 -13.89 22.11
N VAL A 218 15.66 -14.33 22.89
CA VAL A 218 14.23 -14.32 22.55
C VAL A 218 13.47 -13.48 23.58
N PRO A 219 12.65 -12.51 23.14
CA PRO A 219 11.76 -11.77 24.02
C PRO A 219 10.78 -12.68 24.76
N ALA A 220 10.41 -12.31 25.99
CA ALA A 220 9.47 -13.08 26.80
C ALA A 220 8.06 -13.17 26.17
N SER A 221 7.65 -12.14 25.41
CA SER A 221 6.35 -12.07 24.73
C SER A 221 6.48 -11.46 23.34
N SER A 222 5.57 -11.84 22.45
CA SER A 222 5.44 -11.23 21.12
C SER A 222 4.93 -9.80 21.22
N SER A 223 5.54 -8.89 20.47
CA SER A 223 5.20 -7.46 20.46
C SER A 223 5.28 -6.92 19.05
N VAL A 224 4.31 -6.08 18.67
CA VAL A 224 4.28 -5.38 17.38
C VAL A 224 5.56 -4.60 17.14
N ALA A 225 6.16 -4.03 18.19
CA ALA A 225 7.41 -3.27 18.08
C ALA A 225 8.58 -4.11 17.53
N ASN A 226 8.62 -5.41 17.84
CA ASN A 226 9.67 -6.31 17.35
C ASN A 226 9.38 -6.79 15.91
N ALA A 227 8.12 -6.83 15.50
CA ALA A 227 7.69 -7.23 14.17
C ALA A 227 7.80 -6.09 13.14
N LEU A 228 7.66 -4.84 13.59
CA LEU A 228 7.65 -3.68 12.71
C LEU A 228 8.98 -3.53 11.94
N GLY A 229 8.90 -3.37 10.62
CA GLY A 229 10.07 -3.22 9.74
C GLY A 229 10.80 -4.52 9.38
N LYS A 230 10.29 -5.69 9.81
CA LYS A 230 10.88 -7.01 9.51
C LYS A 230 10.22 -7.75 8.35
N THR A 231 9.24 -7.14 7.70
CA THR A 231 8.50 -7.73 6.57
C THR A 231 9.40 -8.07 5.39
N SER A 232 10.36 -7.21 5.04
CA SER A 232 11.30 -7.45 3.94
C SER A 232 12.21 -8.67 4.18
N ALA A 233 12.63 -8.89 5.44
CA ALA A 233 13.41 -10.07 5.81
C ALA A 233 12.57 -11.36 5.76
N THR A 234 11.27 -11.24 6.03
CA THR A 234 10.30 -12.34 6.00
C THR A 234 9.98 -12.76 4.56
N GLU A 235 9.91 -11.79 3.64
CA GLU A 235 9.56 -12.01 2.24
C GLU A 235 10.42 -13.10 1.60
N LYS A 236 11.73 -13.15 1.89
CA LYS A 236 12.63 -14.20 1.38
C LYS A 236 12.15 -15.63 1.70
N TRP A 237 11.43 -15.80 2.80
CA TRP A 237 11.04 -17.11 3.33
C TRP A 237 9.55 -17.42 3.18
N THR A 238 8.73 -16.44 2.81
CA THR A 238 7.29 -16.61 2.61
C THR A 238 6.87 -16.47 1.16
N VAL A 239 5.87 -17.24 0.75
CA VAL A 239 5.06 -16.90 -0.43
C VAL A 239 3.91 -16.03 0.04
N HIS A 240 3.98 -14.72 -0.22
CA HIS A 240 2.76 -13.92 -0.15
C HIS A 240 1.87 -14.30 -1.32
N ALA A 241 0.55 -14.36 -1.10
CA ALA A 241 -0.44 -14.64 -2.15
C ALA A 241 -0.50 -13.56 -3.27
N ALA A 242 0.47 -12.65 -3.30
CA ALA A 242 0.71 -11.71 -4.37
C ALA A 242 2.11 -11.98 -4.96
N THR A 243 2.24 -11.86 -6.28
CA THR A 243 3.53 -11.76 -7.02
C THR A 243 4.28 -13.05 -7.37
N ASN A 244 3.58 -14.11 -7.79
CA ASN A 244 4.15 -15.12 -8.71
C ASN A 244 3.04 -15.72 -9.60
N VAL A 245 2.62 -14.99 -10.64
CA VAL A 245 1.73 -15.51 -11.69
C VAL A 245 2.57 -16.24 -12.73
N SER A 246 3.14 -17.39 -12.34
CA SER A 246 3.64 -18.40 -13.28
C SER A 246 2.50 -19.36 -13.56
N GLN A 247 1.88 -19.21 -14.74
CA GLN A 247 1.01 -20.11 -15.55
C GLN A 247 0.00 -21.10 -14.90
N ALA A 248 0.13 -21.54 -13.65
CA ALA A 248 -0.72 -22.54 -13.00
C ALA A 248 -1.88 -21.96 -12.17
N ASN A 249 -1.83 -20.68 -11.79
CA ASN A 249 -2.82 -20.06 -10.89
C ASN A 249 -3.82 -19.13 -11.60
N LEU A 250 -4.33 -19.54 -12.76
CA LEU A 250 -5.48 -18.87 -13.41
C LEU A 250 -6.82 -19.13 -12.70
N SER A 251 -6.85 -20.05 -11.73
CA SER A 251 -8.05 -20.49 -11.01
C SER A 251 -8.19 -19.94 -9.59
N SER A 252 -7.18 -19.24 -9.05
CA SER A 252 -7.16 -18.80 -7.64
C SER A 252 -7.38 -17.30 -7.42
N THR A 253 -7.69 -16.55 -8.48
CA THR A 253 -8.14 -15.15 -8.36
C THR A 253 -9.63 -15.12 -8.64
N ASN A 254 -10.41 -14.38 -7.85
CA ASN A 254 -11.86 -14.18 -7.98
C ASN A 254 -12.21 -13.41 -9.28
N LEU A 255 -11.75 -13.90 -10.43
CA LEU A 255 -12.01 -13.35 -11.75
C LEU A 255 -13.12 -14.18 -12.39
N GLU A 256 -14.11 -13.49 -12.94
CA GLU A 256 -15.22 -14.11 -13.66
C GLU A 256 -14.68 -14.88 -14.88
N ALA A 257 -15.25 -16.05 -15.19
CA ALA A 257 -14.77 -16.89 -16.30
C ALA A 257 -14.71 -16.14 -17.66
N ALA A 258 -15.59 -15.14 -17.84
CA ALA A 258 -15.59 -14.23 -18.98
C ALA A 258 -14.34 -13.33 -19.04
N GLN A 259 -13.88 -12.80 -17.90
CA GLN A 259 -12.68 -11.96 -17.80
C GLN A 259 -11.41 -12.76 -18.11
N VAL A 260 -11.33 -14.01 -17.62
CA VAL A 260 -10.20 -14.90 -17.90
C VAL A 260 -10.12 -15.26 -19.39
N LYS A 261 -11.26 -15.46 -20.05
CA LYS A 261 -11.32 -15.71 -21.50
C LYS A 261 -10.86 -14.50 -22.31
N LEU A 262 -11.31 -13.31 -21.94
CA LEU A 262 -10.88 -12.05 -22.58
C LEU A 262 -9.38 -11.81 -22.42
N LEU A 263 -8.84 -11.93 -21.21
CA LEU A 263 -7.42 -11.74 -20.94
C LEU A 263 -6.54 -12.69 -21.75
N ARG A 264 -6.98 -13.94 -21.95
CA ARG A 264 -6.30 -14.91 -22.80
C ARG A 264 -6.34 -14.50 -24.28
N ALA A 265 -7.51 -14.09 -24.78
CA ALA A 265 -7.67 -13.64 -26.16
C ALA A 265 -6.87 -12.35 -26.46
N MET A 266 -6.91 -11.37 -25.55
CA MET A 266 -6.10 -10.15 -25.65
C MET A 266 -4.61 -10.47 -25.62
N ARG A 267 -4.15 -11.37 -24.73
CA ARG A 267 -2.75 -11.79 -24.69
C ARG A 267 -2.29 -12.40 -26.02
N THR A 268 -3.11 -13.26 -26.61
CA THR A 268 -2.82 -13.87 -27.93
C THR A 268 -2.83 -12.84 -29.05
N ALA A 269 -3.75 -11.88 -29.05
CA ALA A 269 -3.81 -10.81 -30.05
C ALA A 269 -2.58 -9.88 -29.97
N MET A 270 -2.16 -9.51 -28.75
CA MET A 270 -0.97 -8.70 -28.50
C MET A 270 0.34 -9.44 -28.85
N GLU A 271 0.41 -10.75 -28.61
CA GLU A 271 1.53 -11.59 -29.06
C GLU A 271 1.64 -11.68 -30.58
N GLN A 272 0.50 -11.60 -31.28
CA GLN A 272 0.43 -11.56 -32.74
C GLN A 272 0.61 -10.15 -33.33
N LYS A 273 0.96 -9.13 -32.52
CA LYS A 273 1.09 -7.72 -32.89
C LYS A 273 -0.17 -7.09 -33.52
N ARG A 274 -1.36 -7.66 -33.29
CA ARG A 274 -2.64 -7.11 -33.76
C ARG A 274 -3.28 -6.24 -32.67
N VAL A 275 -2.86 -4.98 -32.60
CA VAL A 275 -3.35 -4.00 -31.60
C VAL A 275 -4.84 -3.72 -31.77
N GLU A 276 -5.29 -3.54 -33.02
CA GLU A 276 -6.69 -3.19 -33.32
C GLU A 276 -7.66 -4.30 -32.92
N ALA A 277 -7.29 -5.57 -33.14
CA ALA A 277 -8.09 -6.71 -32.72
C ALA A 277 -8.16 -6.82 -31.18
N ALA A 278 -7.12 -6.41 -30.44
CA ALA A 278 -7.15 -6.38 -28.99
C ALA A 278 -8.08 -5.27 -28.46
N ASP A 279 -8.14 -4.13 -29.17
CA ASP A 279 -9.04 -3.01 -28.86
C ASP A 279 -10.49 -3.40 -29.07
N GLU A 280 -10.81 -3.97 -30.24
CA GLU A 280 -12.17 -4.44 -30.58
C GLU A 280 -12.66 -5.46 -29.55
N LEU A 281 -11.84 -6.46 -29.21
CA LEU A 281 -12.17 -7.47 -28.19
C LEU A 281 -12.46 -6.86 -26.81
N PHE A 282 -11.72 -5.81 -26.43
CA PHE A 282 -11.94 -5.12 -25.15
C PHE A 282 -13.23 -4.30 -25.17
N PHE A 283 -13.46 -3.50 -26.21
CA PHE A 283 -14.66 -2.67 -26.33
C PHE A 283 -15.94 -3.50 -26.51
N ASP A 284 -15.89 -4.61 -27.24
CA ASP A 284 -17.00 -5.57 -27.36
C ASP A 284 -17.38 -6.15 -26.00
N TRP A 285 -16.40 -6.48 -25.16
CA TRP A 285 -16.64 -6.98 -23.81
C TRP A 285 -17.22 -5.90 -22.88
N VAL A 286 -16.70 -4.67 -22.95
CA VAL A 286 -17.24 -3.53 -22.19
C VAL A 286 -18.71 -3.27 -22.58
N ALA A 287 -19.03 -3.29 -23.88
CA ALA A 287 -20.40 -3.15 -24.38
C ALA A 287 -21.32 -4.30 -23.92
N GLN A 288 -20.83 -5.54 -23.88
CA GLN A 288 -21.58 -6.68 -23.33
C GLN A 288 -21.86 -6.55 -21.82
N GLN A 289 -20.93 -5.97 -21.06
CA GLN A 289 -21.10 -5.72 -19.62
C GLN A 289 -22.09 -4.58 -19.33
N GLU A 290 -22.13 -3.55 -20.18
CA GLU A 290 -23.09 -2.46 -20.06
C GLU A 290 -24.52 -2.88 -20.45
N THR A 291 -24.65 -3.79 -21.42
CA THR A 291 -25.95 -4.30 -21.88
C THR A 291 -26.55 -5.39 -20.98
N GLY A 292 -25.72 -6.19 -20.30
CA GLY A 292 -26.14 -7.25 -19.38
C GLY A 292 -26.78 -6.78 -18.04
N LYS A 293 -26.62 -5.51 -17.66
CA LYS A 293 -27.24 -4.92 -16.45
C LYS A 293 -28.51 -4.13 -16.77
N THR A 294 -29.54 -4.79 -17.28
CA THR A 294 -30.85 -4.18 -17.52
C THR A 294 -31.89 -4.63 -16.49
N SER A 295 -32.01 -3.87 -15.39
CA SER A 295 -33.27 -3.41 -14.77
C SER A 295 -33.05 -2.96 -13.31
N ALA A 296 -32.72 -1.68 -13.08
CA ALA A 296 -33.15 -0.89 -11.89
C ALA A 296 -32.36 0.43 -11.64
N SER A 297 -31.29 0.78 -12.37
CA SER A 297 -30.57 2.05 -12.11
C SER A 297 -29.90 2.63 -13.35
N ARG A 298 -30.68 3.32 -14.20
CA ARG A 298 -30.16 4.14 -15.31
C ARG A 298 -29.88 5.57 -14.83
N ALA A 299 -28.65 5.79 -14.37
CA ALA A 299 -27.85 7.01 -14.46
C ALA A 299 -26.57 6.76 -13.65
N SER A 300 -25.39 6.77 -14.29
CA SER A 300 -24.05 6.64 -13.68
C SER A 300 -23.59 5.28 -13.13
N ALA A 301 -24.05 4.13 -13.64
CA ALA A 301 -23.46 2.83 -13.28
C ALA A 301 -22.17 2.57 -14.08
N LYS A 302 -21.07 3.20 -13.69
CA LYS A 302 -19.72 2.91 -14.20
C LYS A 302 -19.42 1.40 -14.01
N PRO A 303 -18.85 0.70 -15.00
CA PRO A 303 -18.45 -0.69 -14.80
C PRO A 303 -17.41 -0.77 -13.68
N ILE A 304 -17.70 -1.51 -12.62
CA ILE A 304 -16.74 -1.76 -11.54
C ILE A 304 -15.71 -2.74 -12.09
N LEU A 305 -14.68 -2.21 -12.74
CA LEU A 305 -13.52 -2.99 -13.16
C LEU A 305 -12.73 -3.35 -11.89
N GLY A 306 -12.60 -4.65 -11.60
CA GLY A 306 -11.86 -5.12 -10.44
C GLY A 306 -10.38 -4.76 -10.53
N TYR A 307 -9.76 -4.36 -9.40
CA TYR A 307 -8.35 -3.98 -9.31
C TYR A 307 -7.39 -4.99 -9.96
N GLN A 308 -7.63 -6.29 -9.72
CA GLN A 308 -6.80 -7.37 -10.28
C GLN A 308 -6.97 -7.53 -11.79
N PHE A 309 -8.19 -7.30 -12.31
CA PHE A 309 -8.45 -7.34 -13.74
C PHE A 309 -7.73 -6.18 -14.44
N VAL A 310 -7.85 -4.96 -13.92
CA VAL A 310 -7.16 -3.78 -14.47
C VAL A 310 -5.65 -3.94 -14.40
N LYS A 311 -5.12 -4.47 -13.28
CA LYS A 311 -3.70 -4.81 -13.16
C LYS A 311 -3.24 -5.76 -14.27
N GLN A 312 -3.98 -6.84 -14.52
CA GLN A 312 -3.63 -7.81 -15.55
C GLN A 312 -3.77 -7.27 -16.99
N VAL A 313 -4.78 -6.42 -17.24
CA VAL A 313 -4.91 -5.71 -18.53
C VAL A 313 -3.72 -4.77 -18.72
N LEU A 314 -3.35 -4.00 -17.71
CA LEU A 314 -2.20 -3.10 -17.74
C LEU A 314 -0.88 -3.86 -17.92
N GLU A 315 -0.67 -5.01 -17.26
CA GLU A 315 0.51 -5.85 -17.48
C GLU A 315 0.59 -6.41 -18.92
N ILE A 316 -0.57 -6.72 -19.53
CA ILE A 316 -0.63 -7.19 -20.93
C ILE A 316 -0.35 -6.04 -21.91
N LEU A 317 -0.86 -4.83 -21.63
CA LEU A 317 -0.71 -3.65 -22.50
C LEU A 317 0.65 -2.95 -22.34
N LEU A 318 1.17 -2.90 -21.10
CA LEU A 318 2.41 -2.21 -20.73
C LEU A 318 3.57 -3.16 -20.48
N ARG A 319 3.60 -4.33 -21.13
CA ARG A 319 4.71 -5.30 -21.01
C ARG A 319 6.05 -4.57 -20.98
N THR A 320 6.73 -4.64 -19.84
CA THR A 320 8.05 -4.04 -19.66
C THR A 320 9.05 -4.83 -20.52
N PRO A 321 9.75 -4.19 -21.47
CA PRO A 321 10.66 -4.90 -22.34
C PRO A 321 11.84 -5.45 -21.51
N LYS A 322 12.12 -6.74 -21.65
CA LYS A 322 13.41 -7.30 -21.21
C LYS A 322 14.59 -6.80 -22.07
N ASN A 323 14.32 -6.21 -23.25
CA ASN A 323 15.32 -5.67 -24.18
C ASN A 323 14.87 -4.33 -24.79
N ALA A 324 15.71 -3.31 -24.72
CA ALA A 324 15.42 -1.89 -25.00
C ALA A 324 15.15 -1.52 -26.47
N THR A 325 14.99 -2.47 -27.39
CA THR A 325 15.04 -2.19 -28.84
C THR A 325 13.90 -2.77 -29.70
N THR A 326 12.83 -3.31 -29.10
CA THR A 326 11.68 -3.77 -29.89
C THR A 326 10.46 -2.89 -29.67
N ASP A 327 9.94 -2.32 -30.75
CA ASP A 327 8.61 -1.69 -30.79
C ASP A 327 7.58 -2.69 -30.30
N ILE A 328 7.10 -2.46 -29.07
CA ILE A 328 6.03 -3.27 -28.51
C ILE A 328 4.72 -2.62 -28.97
N PRO A 329 3.79 -3.41 -29.54
CA PRO A 329 2.45 -2.94 -29.86
C PRO A 329 1.79 -2.36 -28.61
N TYR A 330 1.36 -1.10 -28.66
CA TYR A 330 0.69 -0.40 -27.56
C TYR A 330 -0.67 0.10 -28.05
N SER A 331 -1.72 -0.14 -27.26
CA SER A 331 -3.04 0.43 -27.49
C SER A 331 -3.25 1.68 -26.65
N PRO A 332 -3.20 2.89 -27.24
CA PRO A 332 -3.54 4.12 -26.52
C PRO A 332 -5.03 4.20 -26.20
N LYS A 333 -5.91 3.56 -26.98
CA LYS A 333 -7.37 3.68 -26.82
C LYS A 333 -7.88 3.02 -25.55
N VAL A 334 -7.43 1.79 -25.29
CA VAL A 334 -7.81 1.05 -24.07
C VAL A 334 -7.22 1.74 -22.84
N MET A 335 -5.97 2.21 -22.93
CA MET A 335 -5.33 2.94 -21.83
C MET A 335 -6.07 4.23 -21.46
N ARG A 336 -6.42 5.06 -22.46
CA ARG A 336 -7.18 6.30 -22.24
C ARG A 336 -8.55 6.01 -21.65
N HIS A 337 -9.23 4.96 -22.08
CA HIS A 337 -10.52 4.57 -21.52
C HIS A 337 -10.39 4.17 -20.04
N LEU A 338 -9.39 3.35 -19.68
CA LEU A 338 -9.13 2.95 -18.30
C LEU A 338 -8.77 4.15 -17.39
N MET A 339 -7.99 5.10 -17.92
CA MET A 339 -7.63 6.33 -17.21
C MET A 339 -8.81 7.29 -17.04
N GLN A 340 -9.68 7.43 -18.05
CA GLN A 340 -10.91 8.24 -17.94
C GLN A 340 -11.87 7.69 -16.87
N GLN A 341 -11.93 6.36 -16.73
CA GLN A 341 -12.74 5.72 -15.70
C GLN A 341 -12.14 5.81 -14.28
N ARG A 342 -10.95 6.40 -14.13
CA ARG A 342 -10.17 6.50 -12.86
C ARG A 342 -9.86 5.13 -12.23
N CYS A 343 -9.72 4.09 -13.06
CA CYS A 343 -9.47 2.73 -12.59
C CYS A 343 -7.98 2.39 -12.48
N VAL A 344 -7.08 3.29 -12.90
CA VAL A 344 -5.63 3.07 -12.93
C VAL A 344 -5.00 3.71 -11.71
N SER A 345 -4.17 2.94 -10.99
CA SER A 345 -3.31 3.42 -9.91
C SER A 345 -1.85 3.17 -10.27
N ALA A 346 -0.94 4.09 -9.96
CA ALA A 346 0.49 3.99 -10.30
C ALA A 346 1.15 2.73 -9.73
N GLY A 347 0.68 2.23 -8.59
CA GLY A 347 1.16 0.98 -7.97
C GLY A 347 0.76 -0.32 -8.68
N MET A 348 -0.04 -0.27 -9.75
CA MET A 348 -0.44 -1.48 -10.51
C MET A 348 0.68 -2.04 -11.38
N ILE A 349 1.69 -1.25 -11.73
CA ILE A 349 2.74 -1.64 -12.68
C ILE A 349 4.09 -1.63 -11.99
N GLU A 350 4.82 -2.74 -12.09
CA GLU A 350 6.20 -2.85 -11.62
C GLU A 350 7.11 -1.98 -12.51
N GLY A 351 7.63 -0.89 -11.96
CA GLY A 351 8.49 0.07 -12.66
C GLY A 351 7.89 1.45 -12.91
N GLY A 352 6.63 1.69 -12.50
CA GLY A 352 5.99 3.00 -12.56
C GLY A 352 5.24 3.27 -13.87
N LEU A 353 4.03 3.81 -13.77
CA LEU A 353 3.15 4.11 -14.90
C LEU A 353 3.79 5.12 -15.87
N PHE A 354 4.43 6.17 -15.35
CA PHE A 354 5.01 7.23 -16.17
C PHE A 354 6.28 6.79 -16.91
N ALA A 355 7.12 5.95 -16.29
CA ALA A 355 8.27 5.37 -16.98
C ALA A 355 7.84 4.53 -18.19
N ALA A 356 6.78 3.73 -18.03
CA ALA A 356 6.22 2.91 -19.12
C ALA A 356 5.59 3.76 -20.24
N LEU A 357 4.87 4.84 -19.90
CA LEU A 357 4.28 5.76 -20.88
C LEU A 357 5.34 6.61 -21.61
N ARG A 358 6.40 7.02 -20.91
CA ARG A 358 7.53 7.75 -21.50
C ARG A 358 8.28 6.91 -22.52
N LEU A 359 8.51 5.62 -22.26
CA LEU A 359 9.10 4.70 -23.23
C LEU A 359 8.27 4.56 -24.52
N ARG A 360 7.00 5.00 -24.51
CA ARG A 360 6.07 4.95 -25.63
C ARG A 360 5.77 6.32 -26.25
N ASN A 361 6.34 7.40 -25.72
CA ASN A 361 6.08 8.78 -26.15
C ASN A 361 4.56 9.17 -26.18
N ASP A 362 3.70 8.55 -25.35
CA ASP A 362 2.26 8.88 -25.29
C ASP A 362 1.99 9.98 -24.26
N TRP A 363 2.27 11.22 -24.65
CA TRP A 363 2.15 12.40 -23.78
C TRP A 363 0.72 12.77 -23.42
N GLU A 364 -0.25 12.52 -24.30
CA GLU A 364 -1.66 12.79 -24.03
C GLU A 364 -2.19 11.92 -22.89
N SER A 365 -1.78 10.64 -22.85
CA SER A 365 -2.15 9.73 -21.75
C SER A 365 -1.44 10.08 -20.44
N MET A 366 -0.22 10.65 -20.48
CA MET A 366 0.43 11.18 -19.28
C MET A 366 -0.29 12.42 -18.71
N MET A 367 -0.74 13.33 -19.57
CA MET A 367 -1.52 14.50 -19.17
C MET A 367 -2.90 14.10 -18.62
N LEU A 368 -3.52 13.08 -19.20
CA LEU A 368 -4.75 12.48 -18.67
C LEU A 368 -4.50 11.81 -17.32
N ALA A 369 -3.39 11.09 -17.16
CA ALA A 369 -3.03 10.43 -15.90
C ALA A 369 -2.87 11.44 -14.76
N LEU A 370 -2.20 12.59 -15.00
CA LEU A 370 -2.08 13.65 -13.99
C LEU A 370 -3.43 14.25 -13.56
N LYS A 371 -4.47 14.17 -14.40
CA LYS A 371 -5.83 14.63 -14.07
C LYS A 371 -6.68 13.59 -13.35
N THR A 372 -6.45 12.31 -13.61
CA THR A 372 -7.38 11.24 -13.20
C THR A 372 -6.82 10.28 -12.15
N VAL A 373 -5.49 10.13 -12.09
CA VAL A 373 -4.77 9.22 -11.18
C VAL A 373 -4.41 9.99 -9.92
N ILE A 374 -4.71 9.41 -8.75
CA ILE A 374 -4.57 10.08 -7.42
C ILE A 374 -3.22 9.74 -6.76
N ASP A 375 -2.50 8.72 -7.26
CA ASP A 375 -1.32 8.13 -6.63
C ASP A 375 -0.06 8.21 -7.50
N VAL A 376 0.14 9.33 -8.21
CA VAL A 376 1.36 9.59 -8.98
C VAL A 376 2.54 9.95 -8.05
N PRO A 377 3.70 9.27 -8.14
CA PRO A 377 4.88 9.62 -7.36
C PRO A 377 5.52 10.92 -7.84
N GLU A 378 6.01 11.73 -6.90
CA GLU A 378 6.59 13.06 -7.18
C GLU A 378 7.86 12.99 -8.04
N SER A 379 8.60 11.88 -7.99
CA SER A 379 9.78 11.64 -8.85
C SER A 379 9.39 11.65 -10.33
N ASP A 380 8.28 10.99 -10.68
CA ASP A 380 7.85 10.83 -12.06
C ASP A 380 7.35 12.16 -12.65
N VAL A 381 6.73 12.99 -11.82
CA VAL A 381 6.28 14.34 -12.21
C VAL A 381 7.48 15.27 -12.41
N ALA A 382 8.49 15.22 -11.54
CA ALA A 382 9.71 16.01 -11.72
C ALA A 382 10.45 15.63 -13.02
N VAL A 383 10.48 14.34 -13.35
CA VAL A 383 11.04 13.82 -14.61
C VAL A 383 10.23 14.30 -15.83
N LEU A 384 8.90 14.35 -15.73
CA LEU A 384 8.04 14.89 -16.79
C LEU A 384 8.27 16.40 -16.96
N LEU A 385 8.38 17.14 -15.86
CA LEU A 385 8.72 18.57 -15.87
C LEU A 385 10.06 18.81 -16.56
N GLN A 386 11.09 18.04 -16.22
CA GLN A 386 12.40 18.10 -16.87
C GLN A 386 12.28 17.92 -18.39
N SER A 387 11.56 16.90 -18.85
CA SER A 387 11.40 16.65 -20.29
C SER A 387 10.68 17.79 -21.01
N SER A 388 9.67 18.40 -20.38
CA SER A 388 8.96 19.56 -20.94
C SER A 388 9.79 20.86 -20.89
N ALA A 389 10.62 21.05 -19.86
CA ALA A 389 11.51 22.20 -19.71
C ALA A 389 12.68 22.13 -20.71
N ALA A 390 13.26 20.94 -20.90
CA ALA A 390 14.28 20.70 -21.92
C ALA A 390 13.74 20.93 -23.33
N ALA A 391 12.49 20.53 -23.61
CA ALA A 391 11.82 20.81 -24.89
C ALA A 391 11.57 22.31 -25.09
N ALA A 392 11.06 23.02 -24.08
CA ALA A 392 10.82 24.46 -24.14
C ALA A 392 12.12 25.27 -24.40
N ARG A 393 13.25 24.80 -23.87
CA ARG A 393 14.57 25.40 -24.11
C ARG A 393 15.02 25.28 -25.57
N ARG A 394 14.85 24.10 -26.19
CA ARG A 394 15.19 23.89 -27.60
C ARG A 394 14.42 24.83 -28.52
N THR A 395 13.18 25.17 -28.17
CA THR A 395 12.35 26.12 -28.92
C THR A 395 12.79 27.57 -28.76
N GLN A 396 13.41 27.95 -27.63
CA GLN A 396 13.89 29.32 -27.38
C GLN A 396 15.31 29.59 -27.88
N SER A 397 16.17 28.57 -28.03
CA SER A 397 17.60 28.78 -28.31
C SER A 397 18.00 28.90 -29.79
N ASP A 398 17.09 28.65 -30.74
CA ASP A 398 17.46 28.56 -32.17
C ASP A 398 16.68 29.53 -33.07
N GLU A 399 17.14 30.78 -33.12
CA GLU A 399 16.83 31.72 -34.22
C GLU A 399 17.73 31.48 -35.45
N ASN A 400 18.79 30.67 -35.32
CA ASN A 400 19.81 30.44 -36.35
C ASN A 400 20.01 28.96 -36.76
N ALA A 401 19.27 28.00 -36.20
CA ALA A 401 19.37 26.61 -36.67
C ALA A 401 18.57 26.41 -37.95
N MET A 402 19.25 25.88 -38.97
CA MET A 402 18.60 25.41 -40.18
C MET A 402 17.54 24.36 -39.83
N GLN A 403 16.34 24.60 -40.35
CA GLN A 403 15.05 23.99 -40.02
C GLN A 403 14.90 22.54 -40.52
N VAL A 404 15.94 21.71 -40.39
CA VAL A 404 16.00 20.37 -41.02
C VAL A 404 15.68 19.24 -40.02
N ASP A 405 15.84 19.46 -38.70
CA ASP A 405 15.61 18.43 -37.67
C ASP A 405 14.40 18.67 -36.75
N ALA A 406 13.68 19.79 -36.87
CA ALA A 406 12.59 20.17 -35.95
C ALA A 406 11.28 19.36 -36.12
N ALA A 407 11.20 18.44 -37.08
CA ALA A 407 9.97 17.75 -37.46
C ALA A 407 9.61 16.51 -36.62
N ALA A 408 10.41 16.12 -35.62
CA ALA A 408 10.19 14.89 -34.86
C ALA A 408 9.55 15.06 -33.46
N ASP A 409 9.54 16.27 -32.88
CA ASP A 409 9.15 16.49 -31.47
C ASP A 409 7.76 17.16 -31.31
N SER A 410 6.85 17.00 -32.27
CA SER A 410 5.50 17.59 -32.25
C SER A 410 4.54 17.06 -31.17
N SER A 411 5.01 16.16 -30.29
CA SER A 411 4.18 15.48 -29.29
C SER A 411 4.42 15.91 -27.84
N VAL A 412 5.45 16.71 -27.54
CA VAL A 412 5.75 17.13 -26.16
C VAL A 412 4.77 18.25 -25.73
N PRO A 413 4.05 18.11 -24.60
CA PRO A 413 3.08 19.09 -24.15
C PRO A 413 3.78 20.36 -23.67
N ALA A 414 3.13 21.52 -23.90
CA ALA A 414 3.63 22.81 -23.46
C ALA A 414 3.89 22.83 -21.94
N LEU A 415 5.03 23.39 -21.54
CA LEU A 415 5.47 23.50 -20.14
C LEU A 415 4.41 24.14 -19.24
N SER A 416 3.70 25.16 -19.74
CA SER A 416 2.62 25.83 -19.01
C SER A 416 1.44 24.90 -18.70
N SER A 417 1.02 24.08 -19.66
CA SER A 417 -0.07 23.11 -19.48
C SER A 417 0.31 22.02 -18.48
N VAL A 418 1.56 21.54 -18.53
CA VAL A 418 2.09 20.56 -17.59
C VAL A 418 2.15 21.14 -16.18
N LEU A 419 2.76 22.32 -16.02
CA LEU A 419 2.89 22.99 -14.73
C LEU A 419 1.51 23.30 -14.11
N ALA A 420 0.50 23.63 -14.93
CA ALA A 420 -0.86 23.85 -14.43
C ALA A 420 -1.46 22.56 -13.84
N LEU A 421 -1.15 21.41 -14.43
CA LEU A 421 -1.56 20.12 -13.86
C LEU A 421 -0.75 19.76 -12.61
N CYS A 422 0.56 20.01 -12.60
CA CYS A 422 1.41 19.76 -11.43
C CYS A 422 1.00 20.62 -10.23
N THR A 423 0.66 21.88 -10.43
CA THR A 423 0.23 22.80 -9.36
C THR A 423 -1.16 22.46 -8.83
N THR A 424 -2.07 21.95 -9.68
CA THR A 424 -3.40 21.54 -9.24
C THR A 424 -3.42 20.21 -8.49
N TYR A 425 -2.44 19.33 -8.77
CA TYR A 425 -2.27 18.02 -8.16
C TYR A 425 -1.76 18.10 -6.71
N THR A 426 -2.31 17.29 -5.82
CA THR A 426 -1.96 17.30 -4.39
C THR A 426 -0.66 16.55 -4.16
N MET A 427 0.44 17.28 -3.96
CA MET A 427 1.77 16.71 -3.70
C MET A 427 2.25 16.98 -2.29
N SER A 428 3.09 16.08 -1.76
CA SER A 428 3.77 16.31 -0.49
C SER A 428 4.98 17.23 -0.69
N ALA A 429 4.98 18.40 -0.03
CA ALA A 429 6.07 19.38 -0.17
C ALA A 429 7.48 18.80 0.11
N PRO A 430 7.71 17.98 1.16
CA PRO A 430 9.02 17.33 1.37
C PRO A 430 9.44 16.38 0.24
N ALA A 431 8.50 15.58 -0.29
CA ALA A 431 8.79 14.62 -1.36
C ALA A 431 9.09 15.33 -2.68
N LEU A 432 8.33 16.38 -3.00
CA LEU A 432 8.56 17.23 -4.16
C LEU A 432 9.93 17.92 -4.11
N ARG A 433 10.35 18.46 -2.96
CA ARG A 433 11.69 19.05 -2.81
C ARG A 433 12.80 18.05 -3.10
N LEU A 434 12.66 16.80 -2.64
CA LEU A 434 13.65 15.74 -2.91
C LEU A 434 13.68 15.41 -4.40
N ALA A 435 12.51 15.25 -5.03
CA ALA A 435 12.37 14.95 -6.45
C ALA A 435 12.94 16.06 -7.35
N ILE A 436 12.67 17.33 -7.04
CA ILE A 436 13.23 18.49 -7.76
C ILE A 436 14.76 18.48 -7.64
N ARG A 437 15.31 18.27 -6.44
CA ARG A 437 16.78 18.22 -6.26
C ARG A 437 17.44 17.07 -7.02
N GLN A 438 16.77 15.94 -7.15
CA GLN A 438 17.31 14.76 -7.82
C GLN A 438 17.19 14.83 -9.34
N HIS A 439 16.11 15.40 -9.87
CA HIS A 439 15.77 15.36 -11.30
C HIS A 439 15.92 16.71 -12.03
N LEU A 440 15.83 17.84 -11.32
CA LEU A 440 15.94 19.20 -11.87
C LEU A 440 17.16 19.92 -11.29
N SER A 441 18.35 19.38 -11.53
CA SER A 441 19.61 19.96 -11.05
C SER A 441 20.17 21.07 -11.97
N ASP A 442 19.67 21.22 -13.20
CA ASP A 442 20.12 22.27 -14.13
C ASP A 442 19.47 23.62 -13.80
N ALA A 443 20.30 24.64 -13.57
CA ALA A 443 19.85 26.00 -13.27
C ALA A 443 19.06 26.63 -14.42
N ALA A 444 19.35 26.25 -15.67
CA ALA A 444 18.65 26.76 -16.84
C ALA A 444 17.20 26.23 -16.91
N GLU A 445 16.99 24.95 -16.63
CA GLU A 445 15.66 24.32 -16.62
C GLU A 445 14.78 24.90 -15.50
N LEU A 446 15.36 25.12 -14.32
CA LEU A 446 14.69 25.77 -13.19
C LEU A 446 14.27 27.21 -13.51
N THR A 447 15.10 27.95 -14.26
CA THR A 447 14.81 29.33 -14.65
C THR A 447 13.64 29.40 -15.66
N ALA A 448 13.54 28.43 -16.57
CA ALA A 448 12.39 28.33 -17.49
C ALA A 448 11.07 28.07 -16.75
N VAL A 449 11.10 27.21 -15.72
CA VAL A 449 9.93 26.99 -14.84
C VAL A 449 9.58 28.27 -14.06
N LEU A 450 10.60 28.96 -13.51
CA LEU A 450 10.41 30.22 -12.79
C LEU A 450 9.79 31.31 -13.67
N GLN A 451 10.16 31.37 -14.96
CA GLN A 451 9.61 32.33 -15.91
C GLN A 451 8.11 32.10 -16.16
N VAL A 452 7.67 30.84 -16.27
CA VAL A 452 6.24 30.51 -16.42
C VAL A 452 5.46 30.88 -15.16
N LEU A 453 6.02 30.60 -13.97
CA LEU A 453 5.41 30.99 -12.70
C LEU A 453 5.31 32.52 -12.56
N HIS A 454 6.35 33.25 -12.95
CA HIS A 454 6.35 34.71 -12.97
C HIS A 454 5.25 35.27 -13.90
N GLN A 455 5.09 34.71 -15.11
CA GLN A 455 4.02 35.11 -16.02
C GLN A 455 2.63 34.93 -15.39
N TRP A 456 2.41 33.83 -14.67
CA TRP A 456 1.14 33.61 -13.98
C TRP A 456 0.91 34.59 -12.82
N ILE A 457 1.93 34.86 -12.01
CA ILE A 457 1.84 35.83 -10.92
C ILE A 457 1.50 37.21 -11.49
N ASN A 458 2.17 37.64 -12.56
CA ASN A 458 1.88 38.93 -13.19
C ASN A 458 0.45 38.99 -13.74
N THR A 459 -0.08 37.90 -14.31
CA THR A 459 -1.48 37.88 -14.76
C THR A 459 -2.50 37.94 -13.62
N TRP A 460 -2.14 37.45 -12.43
CA TRP A 460 -2.98 37.54 -11.23
C TRP A 460 -2.91 38.93 -10.61
N CYS A 461 -1.71 39.50 -10.45
CA CYS A 461 -1.52 40.85 -9.90
C CYS A 461 -2.03 41.96 -10.83
N ALA A 462 -2.10 41.73 -12.15
CA ALA A 462 -2.71 42.66 -13.10
C ALA A 462 -4.25 42.61 -13.10
N GLU A 463 -4.85 41.64 -12.42
CA GLU A 463 -6.31 41.54 -12.30
C GLU A 463 -6.79 42.38 -11.12
N ASP A 464 -7.25 43.61 -11.40
CA ASP A 464 -7.87 44.48 -10.39
C ASP A 464 -8.98 43.74 -9.64
N VAL A 465 -8.85 43.64 -8.32
CA VAL A 465 -9.89 43.13 -7.44
C VAL A 465 -11.06 44.12 -7.47
N ALA A 466 -12.08 43.83 -8.28
CA ALA A 466 -13.33 44.55 -8.24
C ALA A 466 -14.02 44.29 -6.88
N LEU A 467 -13.76 45.15 -5.90
CA LEU A 467 -14.34 45.12 -4.55
C LEU A 467 -15.88 45.32 -4.57
N LEU A 468 -16.42 45.79 -5.69
CA LEU A 468 -17.85 45.96 -5.90
C LEU A 468 -18.39 44.79 -6.75
N PRO A 469 -19.39 44.04 -6.25
CA PRO A 469 -20.06 43.04 -7.06
C PRO A 469 -20.77 43.73 -8.24
N GLU A 470 -20.41 43.37 -9.48
CA GLU A 470 -21.02 43.91 -10.70
C GLU A 470 -22.54 43.67 -10.76
N ARG A 471 -23.06 42.71 -9.97
CA ARG A 471 -24.48 42.38 -9.88
C ARG A 471 -24.88 42.03 -8.45
N THR A 472 -25.89 42.73 -7.92
CA THR A 472 -26.67 42.29 -6.76
C THR A 472 -27.91 41.57 -7.27
N LYS A 473 -28.13 40.32 -6.85
CA LYS A 473 -29.41 39.63 -7.10
C LYS A 473 -30.27 39.80 -5.86
N LYS A 474 -31.53 40.16 -6.06
CA LYS A 474 -32.55 40.01 -5.02
C LYS A 474 -32.87 38.52 -4.92
N ASP A 475 -32.67 37.94 -3.75
CA ASP A 475 -33.21 36.61 -3.46
C ASP A 475 -34.74 36.63 -3.57
N LEU A 476 -35.36 35.44 -3.64
CA LEU A 476 -36.82 35.23 -3.74
C LEU A 476 -37.66 35.97 -2.67
N HIS A 477 -37.02 36.57 -1.67
CA HIS A 477 -37.61 37.23 -0.50
C HIS A 477 -37.16 38.70 -0.35
N GLY A 478 -36.56 39.32 -1.38
CA GLY A 478 -36.32 40.77 -1.44
C GLY A 478 -35.02 41.29 -0.82
N ALA A 479 -34.18 40.42 -0.24
CA ALA A 479 -32.85 40.78 0.24
C ALA A 479 -31.83 40.84 -0.91
N LEU A 480 -31.01 41.90 -0.95
CA LEU A 480 -29.93 42.06 -1.92
C LEU A 480 -28.73 41.22 -1.50
N VAL A 481 -28.46 40.13 -2.23
CA VAL A 481 -27.26 39.30 -2.05
C VAL A 481 -26.27 39.60 -3.18
N PRO A 482 -25.00 39.91 -2.87
CA PRO A 482 -23.98 40.11 -3.88
C PRO A 482 -23.65 38.78 -4.55
N VAL A 483 -23.77 38.71 -5.88
CA VAL A 483 -23.36 37.53 -6.64
C VAL A 483 -21.87 37.66 -6.95
N LEU A 484 -21.05 37.02 -6.14
CA LEU A 484 -19.63 36.84 -6.45
C LEU A 484 -19.53 35.74 -7.51
N GLU A 485 -19.55 36.11 -8.79
CA GLU A 485 -19.23 35.18 -9.87
C GLU A 485 -17.74 34.85 -9.79
N GLN A 486 -17.39 33.68 -9.26
CA GLN A 486 -16.03 33.13 -9.41
C GLN A 486 -15.80 32.89 -10.91
N LYS A 487 -15.16 33.84 -11.60
CA LYS A 487 -14.68 33.66 -12.97
C LYS A 487 -13.61 32.57 -12.95
N GLN A 488 -14.02 31.31 -13.16
CA GLN A 488 -13.10 30.22 -13.46
C GLN A 488 -12.49 30.48 -14.84
N LYS A 489 -11.38 31.22 -14.89
CA LYS A 489 -10.55 31.32 -16.09
C LYS A 489 -9.89 29.96 -16.29
N GLY A 490 -10.46 29.14 -17.18
CA GLY A 490 -10.17 27.72 -17.37
C GLY A 490 -8.77 27.32 -17.83
N THR A 491 -7.75 28.16 -17.63
CA THR A 491 -6.35 27.88 -17.99
C THR A 491 -5.33 28.29 -16.92
N LEU A 492 -5.71 29.08 -15.91
CA LEU A 492 -4.80 29.55 -14.87
C LEU A 492 -5.03 28.79 -13.56
N PRO A 493 -3.99 28.19 -12.96
CA PRO A 493 -4.12 27.56 -11.65
C PRO A 493 -4.39 28.62 -10.55
N PRO A 494 -5.08 28.25 -9.45
CA PRO A 494 -5.33 29.14 -8.32
C PRO A 494 -4.03 29.72 -7.75
N LEU A 495 -4.03 31.02 -7.43
CA LEU A 495 -2.85 31.73 -6.92
C LEU A 495 -2.22 31.02 -5.70
N ASP A 496 -3.03 30.57 -4.74
CA ASP A 496 -2.54 29.84 -3.56
C ASP A 496 -1.69 28.61 -3.91
N LYS A 497 -2.09 27.87 -4.95
CA LYS A 497 -1.39 26.67 -5.41
C LYS A 497 -0.11 27.02 -6.17
N VAL A 498 -0.12 28.12 -6.91
CA VAL A 498 1.07 28.66 -7.59
C VAL A 498 2.10 29.12 -6.56
N LEU A 499 1.67 29.86 -5.53
CA LEU A 499 2.53 30.34 -4.45
C LEU A 499 3.09 29.19 -3.61
N ALA A 500 2.26 28.19 -3.27
CA ALA A 500 2.72 26.99 -2.57
C ALA A 500 3.78 26.24 -3.39
N PHE A 501 3.56 26.09 -4.70
CA PHE A 501 4.54 25.47 -5.59
C PHE A 501 5.82 26.30 -5.71
N LEU A 502 5.71 27.63 -5.86
CA LEU A 502 6.85 28.55 -5.88
C LEU A 502 7.67 28.46 -4.59
N GLN A 503 7.02 28.42 -3.42
CA GLN A 503 7.69 28.23 -2.14
C GLN A 503 8.47 26.91 -2.11
N THR A 504 7.85 25.80 -2.54
CA THR A 504 8.56 24.51 -2.59
C THR A 504 9.72 24.49 -3.57
N LEU A 505 9.59 25.19 -4.71
CA LEU A 505 10.66 25.35 -5.69
C LEU A 505 11.83 26.12 -5.07
N LEU A 506 11.57 27.29 -4.48
CA LEU A 506 12.58 28.10 -3.80
C LEU A 506 13.26 27.33 -2.66
N ASP A 507 12.52 26.69 -1.77
CA ASP A 507 13.07 25.85 -0.69
C ASP A 507 14.03 24.76 -1.21
N SER A 508 13.73 24.21 -2.39
CA SER A 508 14.51 23.12 -2.98
C SER A 508 15.77 23.62 -3.71
N SER A 509 15.70 24.75 -4.41
CA SER A 509 16.69 25.17 -5.39
C SER A 509 17.22 26.62 -5.21
N PHE A 510 17.00 27.23 -4.05
CA PHE A 510 17.46 28.61 -3.76
C PHE A 510 18.95 28.83 -4.01
N LEU A 511 19.81 27.91 -3.55
CA LEU A 511 21.26 28.00 -3.76
C LEU A 511 21.62 27.97 -5.25
N THR A 512 20.92 27.15 -6.03
CA THR A 512 21.09 27.07 -7.49
C THR A 512 20.72 28.38 -8.16
N PHE A 513 19.61 29.02 -7.75
CA PHE A 513 19.22 30.34 -8.26
C PHE A 513 20.23 31.43 -7.88
N LEU A 514 20.76 31.43 -6.65
CA LEU A 514 21.81 32.39 -6.26
C LEU A 514 23.05 32.28 -7.15
N THR A 515 23.44 31.07 -7.54
CA THR A 515 24.60 30.86 -8.41
C THR A 515 24.35 31.24 -9.88
N TYR A 516 23.10 31.38 -10.31
CA TYR A 516 22.74 31.61 -11.72
C TYR A 516 22.21 33.03 -11.95
N PRO A 517 23.02 33.96 -12.52
CA PRO A 517 22.66 35.37 -12.69
C PRO A 517 21.35 35.66 -13.44
N PRO A 518 20.94 34.90 -14.48
CA PRO A 518 19.68 35.16 -15.21
C PRO A 518 18.41 34.99 -14.37
N SER A 519 18.48 34.29 -13.24
CA SER A 519 17.33 34.12 -12.35
C SER A 519 17.09 35.33 -11.43
N HIS A 520 18.13 36.14 -11.18
CA HIS A 520 18.07 37.28 -10.27
C HIS A 520 17.07 38.38 -10.67
N PRO A 521 16.97 38.82 -11.94
CA PRO A 521 15.95 39.80 -12.33
C PRO A 521 14.54 39.25 -12.12
N ILE A 522 14.29 37.98 -12.49
CA ILE A 522 12.97 37.36 -12.34
C ILE A 522 12.56 37.28 -10.86
N LEU A 523 13.50 36.96 -9.96
CA LEU A 523 13.21 36.93 -8.53
C LEU A 523 12.91 38.31 -7.95
N ARG A 524 13.61 39.36 -8.41
CA ARG A 524 13.33 40.75 -8.02
C ARG A 524 11.97 41.20 -8.53
N ASP A 525 11.63 40.86 -9.77
CA ASP A 525 10.33 41.18 -10.35
C ASP A 525 9.22 40.48 -9.57
N ILE A 526 9.34 39.17 -9.29
CA ILE A 526 8.37 38.45 -8.45
C ILE A 526 8.21 39.12 -7.08
N PHE A 527 9.32 39.49 -6.42
CA PHE A 527 9.26 40.18 -5.13
C PHE A 527 8.50 41.51 -5.23
N SER A 528 8.79 42.31 -6.27
CA SER A 528 8.13 43.61 -6.47
C SER A 528 6.62 43.52 -6.75
N HIS A 529 6.14 42.38 -7.27
CA HIS A 529 4.70 42.14 -7.45
C HIS A 529 4.02 41.57 -6.21
N LEU A 530 4.74 40.79 -5.38
CA LEU A 530 4.18 40.20 -4.16
C LEU A 530 4.10 41.17 -2.98
N GLU A 531 5.06 42.11 -2.87
CA GLU A 531 5.08 43.12 -1.80
C GLU A 531 3.78 43.95 -1.71
N PRO A 532 3.26 44.56 -2.80
CA PRO A 532 2.00 45.32 -2.73
C PRO A 532 0.77 44.44 -2.48
N GLU A 533 0.78 43.18 -2.90
CA GLU A 533 -0.31 42.22 -2.64
C GLU A 533 -0.36 41.79 -1.16
N LEU A 534 0.81 41.69 -0.51
CA LEU A 534 0.90 41.43 0.92
C LEU A 534 0.37 42.62 1.73
N ASP A 535 0.78 43.84 1.38
CA ASP A 535 0.26 45.06 2.00
C ASP A 535 -1.27 45.16 1.86
N PHE A 536 -1.79 44.87 0.66
CA PHE A 536 -3.23 44.81 0.42
C PHE A 536 -3.93 43.73 1.25
N THR A 537 -3.32 42.55 1.39
CA THR A 537 -3.88 41.45 2.19
C THR A 537 -3.92 41.83 3.68
N ASP A 538 -2.87 42.46 4.20
CA ASP A 538 -2.81 42.95 5.58
C ASP A 538 -3.89 44.02 5.84
N ASP A 539 -4.11 44.93 4.89
CA ASP A 539 -5.19 45.92 4.95
C ASP A 539 -6.58 45.24 4.96
N VAL A 540 -6.79 44.22 4.12
CA VAL A 540 -8.04 43.44 4.09
C VAL A 540 -8.24 42.63 5.38
N GLU A 541 -7.19 42.07 5.97
CA GLU A 541 -7.26 41.39 7.26
C GLU A 541 -7.64 42.33 8.40
N GLN A 542 -7.12 43.56 8.39
CA GLN A 542 -7.55 44.59 9.35
C GLN A 542 -9.02 44.95 9.21
N LEU A 543 -9.55 44.95 7.97
CA LEU A 543 -10.98 45.19 7.69
C LEU A 543 -11.88 44.01 8.10
N ARG A 544 -11.34 42.80 8.25
CA ARG A 544 -12.11 41.61 8.66
C ARG A 544 -12.80 41.80 10.01
N GLY A 545 -12.09 42.35 11.00
CA GLY A 545 -12.64 42.56 12.35
C GLY A 545 -13.86 43.49 12.37
N PRO A 546 -13.77 44.70 11.78
CA PRO A 546 -14.90 45.63 11.67
C PRO A 546 -16.05 45.13 10.80
N LEU A 547 -15.78 44.37 9.73
CA LEU A 547 -16.81 43.92 8.77
C LEU A 547 -17.54 42.64 9.20
N GLU A 548 -16.90 41.79 10.01
CA GLU A 548 -17.50 40.53 10.45
C GLU A 548 -18.85 40.69 11.17
N PRO A 549 -19.06 41.67 12.08
CA PRO A 549 -20.37 41.95 12.67
C PRO A 549 -21.45 42.31 11.64
N PHE A 550 -21.10 43.07 10.58
CA PHE A 550 -22.05 43.43 9.53
C PHE A 550 -22.41 42.23 8.66
N VAL A 551 -21.44 41.37 8.35
CA VAL A 551 -21.70 40.11 7.62
C VAL A 551 -22.56 39.17 8.45
N ARG A 552 -22.31 39.06 9.76
CA ARG A 552 -23.14 38.27 10.69
C ARG A 552 -24.54 38.85 10.84
N ALA A 553 -24.68 40.18 10.89
CA ALA A 553 -25.98 40.84 10.95
C ALA A 553 -26.75 40.66 9.63
N HIS A 554 -26.07 40.74 8.49
CA HIS A 554 -26.67 40.52 7.17
C HIS A 554 -27.07 39.05 6.98
N SER A 555 -26.21 38.08 7.32
CA SER A 555 -26.56 36.66 7.23
C SER A 555 -27.69 36.29 8.18
N LYS A 556 -27.73 36.88 9.38
CA LYS A 556 -28.86 36.76 10.32
C LYS A 556 -30.14 37.37 9.75
N ALA A 557 -30.08 38.57 9.16
CA ALA A 557 -31.23 39.20 8.53
C ALA A 557 -31.74 38.41 7.31
N VAL A 558 -30.84 37.86 6.49
CA VAL A 558 -31.18 36.97 5.37
C VAL A 558 -31.81 35.67 5.88
N HIS A 559 -31.26 35.09 6.95
CA HIS A 559 -31.80 33.87 7.57
C HIS A 559 -33.18 34.11 8.20
N GLU A 560 -33.36 35.22 8.91
CA GLU A 560 -34.64 35.64 9.49
C GLU A 560 -35.68 35.99 8.40
N ALA A 561 -35.25 36.55 7.27
CA ALA A 561 -36.12 36.77 6.11
C ALA A 561 -36.51 35.47 5.38
N ALA A 562 -35.60 34.48 5.32
CA ALA A 562 -35.83 33.21 4.61
C ALA A 562 -36.60 32.17 5.44
N HIS A 563 -36.50 32.20 6.77
CA HIS A 563 -37.12 31.20 7.66
C HIS A 563 -38.13 31.79 8.63
N GLY A 564 -38.37 33.11 8.56
CA GLY A 564 -39.05 33.85 9.61
C GLY A 564 -38.20 33.93 10.87
N VAL A 565 -38.53 34.85 11.77
CA VAL A 565 -37.96 34.85 13.13
C VAL A 565 -38.23 33.47 13.73
N GLN A 566 -37.17 32.71 14.07
CA GLN A 566 -37.33 31.40 14.67
C GLN A 566 -38.29 31.53 15.86
N LYS A 567 -39.47 30.91 15.76
CA LYS A 567 -40.39 30.84 16.89
C LYS A 567 -39.64 30.14 18.02
N PRO A 568 -39.41 30.79 19.17
CA PRO A 568 -38.69 30.17 20.27
C PRO A 568 -39.41 28.88 20.67
N ASP A 569 -38.61 27.84 20.85
CA ASP A 569 -38.99 26.46 21.09
C ASP A 569 -40.17 26.35 22.08
N LEU A 570 -41.34 25.88 21.60
CA LEU A 570 -42.64 25.84 22.32
C LEU A 570 -42.62 25.04 23.64
N LYS A 571 -41.49 24.43 23.99
CA LYS A 571 -41.24 23.73 25.27
C LYS A 571 -40.74 24.64 26.39
N ILE A 572 -40.36 25.89 26.11
CA ILE A 572 -39.94 26.83 27.15
C ILE A 572 -41.19 27.39 27.86
N ASP A 573 -41.30 27.09 29.14
CA ASP A 573 -42.36 27.50 30.07
C ASP A 573 -42.76 28.98 29.90
N TRP A 574 -44.05 29.24 29.70
CA TRP A 574 -44.58 30.57 29.34
C TRP A 574 -44.26 31.65 30.37
N ARG A 575 -43.99 31.25 31.63
CA ARG A 575 -43.58 32.14 32.72
C ARG A 575 -42.17 32.69 32.54
N LYS A 576 -41.22 31.88 32.04
CA LYS A 576 -39.88 32.36 31.70
C LYS A 576 -39.93 33.32 30.51
N ARG A 577 -40.73 32.99 29.50
CA ARG A 577 -40.95 33.87 28.33
C ARG A 577 -41.51 35.24 28.71
N ARG A 578 -42.50 35.29 29.61
CA ARG A 578 -43.10 36.55 30.06
C ARG A 578 -42.10 37.38 30.87
N LYS A 579 -41.24 36.73 31.65
CA LYS A 579 -40.17 37.39 32.41
C LYS A 579 -39.08 37.94 31.47
N ASP A 580 -38.58 37.12 30.54
CA ASP A 580 -37.54 37.51 29.59
C ASP A 580 -38.03 38.60 28.62
N ALA A 581 -39.29 38.55 28.18
CA ALA A 581 -39.89 39.59 27.36
C ALA A 581 -40.10 40.90 28.14
N HIS A 582 -40.44 40.83 29.43
CA HIS A 582 -40.55 42.01 30.28
C HIS A 582 -39.18 42.62 30.61
N GLU A 583 -38.15 41.78 30.78
CA GLU A 583 -36.76 42.23 30.95
C GLU A 583 -36.20 42.82 29.66
N GLN A 584 -36.46 42.22 28.48
CA GLN A 584 -36.07 42.79 27.19
C GLN A 584 -36.82 44.09 26.88
N ALA A 585 -38.13 44.18 27.16
CA ALA A 585 -38.89 45.41 26.98
C ALA A 585 -38.50 46.50 27.99
N GLY A 586 -38.08 46.11 29.21
CA GLY A 586 -37.55 47.03 30.22
C GLY A 586 -36.15 47.56 29.89
N MET A 587 -35.36 46.80 29.12
CA MET A 587 -34.02 47.23 28.64
C MET A 587 -34.08 47.96 27.29
N ALA A 588 -35.05 47.66 26.43
CA ALA A 588 -35.23 48.31 25.13
C ALA A 588 -36.15 49.54 25.25
N VAL A 589 -35.75 50.55 26.03
CA VAL A 589 -36.39 51.86 26.02
C VAL A 589 -35.89 52.64 24.80
N GLY A 590 -36.51 52.40 23.65
CA GLY A 590 -36.43 53.28 22.49
C GLY A 590 -37.49 54.38 22.60
N VAL A 591 -37.09 55.64 22.40
CA VAL A 591 -37.85 56.84 22.80
C VAL A 591 -39.12 57.11 21.98
N TYR A 592 -39.40 56.38 20.89
CA TYR A 592 -40.64 56.54 20.13
C TYR A 592 -41.13 55.21 19.54
N GLN A 593 -42.23 54.69 20.10
CA GLN A 593 -43.02 53.62 19.48
C GLN A 593 -44.41 54.20 19.21
N ILE A 594 -44.75 54.42 17.94
CA ILE A 594 -46.10 54.84 17.52
C ILE A 594 -46.88 53.56 17.28
N GLU A 595 -47.76 53.20 18.20
CA GLU A 595 -48.72 52.13 18.01
C GLU A 595 -49.99 52.72 17.38
N GLU A 596 -50.26 52.34 16.13
CA GLU A 596 -51.49 52.71 15.44
C GLU A 596 -52.58 51.69 15.80
N LEU A 597 -53.52 52.10 16.64
CA LEU A 597 -54.70 51.32 16.98
C LEU A 597 -55.75 51.47 15.87
N VAL A 598 -55.93 50.40 15.09
CA VAL A 598 -57.05 50.27 14.17
C VAL A 598 -58.27 49.75 14.95
N LEU A 599 -59.34 50.55 15.01
CA LEU A 599 -60.63 50.20 15.61
C LEU A 599 -61.45 49.23 14.74
#